data_AF-A0A924CXV2-F1
#
_entry.id   AF-A0A924CXV2-F1
#
_cell.length_a   1.000
_cell.length_b   1.000
_cell.length_c   1.000
_cell.angle_alpha   90.00
_cell.angle_beta   90.00
_cell.angle_gamma   90.00
#
_symmetry.space_group_name_H-M   'P 1'
#
loop_
_entity.id
_entity.type
_entity.pdbx_description
1 polymer ?
#
loop_
_entity_poly.entity_id
_entity_poly.type
_entity_poly.pdbx_seq_one_letter_code
_entity_poly.pdbx_strand_id
1 'polypeptide(L)'
;WVTPTEIIDGLALAETTPGPLVLVYQFVGGLAGHRIVGGTFGALAGMAQVLWMTFVPSFLLVLSLAPHLEHLLARPGLARALQGVTAAVVGVMAGLGLWFATHVLLPEGQPDLFAAAIALAALALVPRLGLLPVLGLAMLAGLARWSVGA
;
A
#
# COMPACT_ATOMS: atom_id res chain seq x y z
N TRP A 1 -7.45 16.11 -13.59
CA TRP A 1 -8.03 14.77 -13.75
C TRP A 1 -8.59 14.23 -12.45
N VAL A 2 -7.85 14.32 -11.33
CA VAL A 2 -8.31 13.99 -9.96
C VAL A 2 -7.75 15.02 -8.98
N THR A 3 -8.48 15.35 -7.91
CA THR A 3 -8.07 16.29 -6.84
C THR A 3 -7.29 15.57 -5.73
N PRO A 4 -6.53 16.28 -4.87
CA PRO A 4 -5.85 15.66 -3.72
C PRO A 4 -6.82 14.92 -2.78
N THR A 5 -7.99 15.50 -2.53
CA THR A 5 -9.04 14.89 -1.71
C THR A 5 -9.54 13.58 -2.31
N GLU A 6 -9.76 13.53 -3.63
CA GLU A 6 -10.19 12.32 -4.32
C GLU A 6 -9.12 11.21 -4.31
N ILE A 7 -7.83 11.57 -4.29
CA ILE A 7 -6.75 10.59 -4.11
C ILE A 7 -6.79 10.02 -2.69
N ILE A 8 -7.04 10.86 -1.68
CA ILE A 8 -7.21 10.42 -0.29
C ILE A 8 -8.42 9.49 -0.17
N ASP A 9 -9.54 9.80 -0.83
CA ASP A 9 -10.71 8.92 -0.83
C ASP A 9 -10.41 7.56 -1.47
N GLY A 10 -9.68 7.56 -2.60
CA GLY A 10 -9.23 6.33 -3.25
C GLY A 10 -8.30 5.50 -2.36
N LEU A 11 -7.37 6.15 -1.65
CA LEU A 11 -6.48 5.51 -0.68
C LEU A 11 -7.28 4.95 0.50
N ALA A 12 -8.18 5.74 1.10
CA ALA A 12 -9.02 5.30 2.19
C ALA A 12 -9.83 4.04 1.80
N LEU A 13 -10.45 4.06 0.61
CA LEU A 13 -11.16 2.90 0.07
C LEU A 13 -10.23 1.69 -0.12
N ALA A 14 -9.04 1.88 -0.67
CA ALA A 14 -8.07 0.81 -0.88
C ALA A 14 -7.57 0.20 0.44
N GLU A 15 -7.38 1.02 1.49
CA GLU A 15 -6.91 0.60 2.82
C GLU A 15 -8.03 0.01 3.70
N THR A 16 -9.32 0.23 3.37
CA THR A 16 -10.45 -0.39 4.11
C THR A 16 -10.51 -1.90 3.96
N THR A 17 -9.90 -2.42 2.89
CA THR A 17 -9.62 -3.83 2.74
C THR A 17 -8.11 -4.01 2.76
N PRO A 18 -7.55 -5.10 3.30
CA PRO A 18 -6.15 -5.45 3.09
C PRO A 18 -5.95 -5.87 1.61
N GLY A 19 -6.21 -4.93 0.69
CA GLY A 19 -6.27 -5.11 -0.73
C GLY A 19 -5.04 -4.52 -1.43
N PRO A 20 -4.83 -4.86 -2.70
CA PRO A 20 -3.69 -4.37 -3.45
C PRO A 20 -3.82 -2.85 -3.72
N LEU A 21 -2.72 -2.10 -3.55
CA LEU A 21 -2.63 -0.66 -3.84
C LEU A 21 -3.12 -0.27 -5.25
N VAL A 22 -3.16 -1.23 -6.18
CA VAL A 22 -3.76 -1.07 -7.51
C VAL A 22 -5.22 -0.60 -7.48
N LEU A 23 -5.97 -0.83 -6.39
CA LEU A 23 -7.34 -0.37 -6.23
C LEU A 23 -7.45 1.16 -6.29
N VAL A 24 -6.44 1.89 -5.81
CA VAL A 24 -6.37 3.35 -5.93
C VAL A 24 -6.30 3.75 -7.41
N TYR A 25 -5.46 3.06 -8.19
CA TYR A 25 -5.35 3.32 -9.63
C TYR A 25 -6.65 2.96 -10.37
N GLN A 26 -7.32 1.89 -9.98
CA GLN A 26 -8.61 1.49 -10.52
C GLN A 26 -9.67 2.58 -10.29
N PHE A 27 -9.72 3.13 -9.07
CA PHE A 27 -10.60 4.24 -8.70
C PHE A 27 -10.30 5.50 -9.54
N VAL A 28 -9.03 5.90 -9.60
CA VAL A 28 -8.57 7.05 -10.39
C VAL A 28 -8.90 6.88 -11.88
N GLY A 29 -8.67 5.69 -12.44
CA GLY A 29 -9.00 5.36 -13.82
C GLY A 29 -10.50 5.46 -14.09
N GLY A 30 -11.33 4.97 -13.18
CA GLY A 30 -12.79 5.11 -13.27
C GLY A 30 -13.25 6.55 -13.21
N LEU A 31 -12.72 7.35 -12.28
CA LEU A 31 -13.07 8.77 -12.17
C LEU A 31 -12.64 9.56 -13.40
N ALA A 32 -11.44 9.30 -13.91
CA ALA A 32 -10.94 9.89 -15.14
C ALA A 32 -11.83 9.50 -16.35
N GLY A 33 -12.15 8.22 -16.50
CA GLY A 33 -13.00 7.73 -17.58
C GLY A 33 -14.42 8.29 -17.53
N HIS A 34 -15.00 8.39 -16.33
CA HIS A 34 -16.30 9.04 -16.11
C HIS A 34 -16.29 10.51 -16.56
N ARG A 35 -15.21 11.24 -16.30
CA ARG A 35 -15.08 12.67 -16.65
C ARG A 35 -14.85 12.91 -18.14
N ILE A 36 -14.10 12.05 -18.84
CA ILE A 36 -13.88 12.22 -20.30
C ILE A 36 -15.09 11.77 -21.09
N VAL A 37 -15.51 10.52 -20.87
CA VAL A 37 -16.43 9.81 -21.74
C VAL A 37 -17.86 9.98 -21.25
N GLY A 38 -18.05 10.24 -19.96
CA GLY A 38 -19.35 10.40 -19.34
C GLY A 38 -19.98 9.10 -18.86
N GLY A 39 -20.77 9.20 -17.79
CA GLY A 39 -21.64 8.14 -17.31
C GLY A 39 -20.91 6.89 -16.79
N THR A 40 -21.69 5.86 -16.45
CA THR A 40 -21.16 4.60 -15.94
C THR A 40 -20.26 3.90 -16.96
N PHE A 41 -20.56 4.06 -18.25
CA PHE A 41 -19.74 3.48 -19.32
C PHE A 41 -18.31 4.04 -19.31
N GLY A 42 -18.15 5.36 -19.22
CA GLY A 42 -16.83 5.97 -19.10
C GLY A 42 -16.05 5.48 -17.89
N ALA A 43 -16.73 5.33 -16.74
CA ALA A 43 -16.11 4.80 -15.54
C ALA A 43 -15.61 3.36 -15.73
N LEU A 44 -16.46 2.48 -16.27
CA LEU A 44 -16.10 1.08 -16.52
C LEU A 44 -14.98 0.95 -17.56
N ALA A 45 -14.98 1.78 -18.61
CA ALA A 45 -13.93 1.79 -19.62
C ALA A 45 -12.59 2.23 -19.03
N GLY A 46 -12.57 3.28 -18.20
CA GLY A 46 -11.36 3.73 -17.52
C GLY A 46 -10.81 2.70 -16.54
N MET A 47 -11.70 2.05 -15.78
CA MET A 47 -11.37 0.92 -14.92
C MET A 47 -10.79 -0.27 -15.71
N ALA A 48 -11.41 -0.66 -16.81
CA ALA A 48 -10.93 -1.74 -17.67
C ALA A 48 -9.55 -1.43 -18.27
N GLN A 49 -9.33 -0.16 -18.67
CA GLN A 49 -8.05 0.29 -19.19
C GLN A 49 -6.93 0.18 -18.16
N VAL A 50 -7.18 0.59 -16.90
CA VAL A 50 -6.19 0.45 -15.82
C VAL A 50 -5.86 -1.02 -15.57
N LEU A 51 -6.88 -1.88 -15.51
CA LEU A 51 -6.70 -3.31 -15.32
C LEU A 51 -5.87 -3.92 -16.45
N TRP A 52 -6.21 -3.58 -17.69
CA TRP A 52 -5.48 -4.04 -18.87
C TRP A 52 -4.02 -3.60 -18.82
N MET A 53 -3.76 -2.31 -18.63
CA MET A 53 -2.41 -1.75 -18.68
C MET A 53 -1.53 -2.19 -17.51
N THR A 54 -2.12 -2.55 -16.36
CA THR A 54 -1.37 -3.02 -15.19
C THR A 54 -1.04 -4.51 -15.30
N PHE A 55 -2.05 -5.33 -15.62
CA PHE A 55 -1.94 -6.78 -15.49
C PHE A 55 -1.49 -7.46 -16.79
N VAL A 56 -1.99 -7.02 -17.96
CA VAL A 56 -1.70 -7.73 -19.22
C VAL A 56 -0.21 -7.68 -19.57
N PRO A 57 0.47 -6.51 -19.57
CA PRO A 57 1.91 -6.48 -19.85
C PRO A 57 2.71 -7.35 -18.88
N SER A 58 2.39 -7.28 -17.59
CA SER A 58 3.06 -8.04 -16.53
C SER A 58 2.87 -9.55 -16.72
N PHE A 59 1.65 -10.00 -17.01
CA PHE A 59 1.38 -11.41 -17.29
C PHE A 59 2.06 -11.89 -18.57
N LEU A 60 2.04 -11.10 -19.63
CA LEU A 60 2.74 -11.43 -20.86
C LEU A 60 4.24 -11.61 -20.61
N LEU A 61 4.86 -10.72 -19.83
CA LEU A 61 6.28 -10.84 -19.46
C LEU A 61 6.54 -12.11 -18.65
N VAL A 62 5.75 -12.39 -17.61
CA VAL A 62 5.92 -13.58 -16.77
C VAL A 62 5.74 -14.86 -17.57
N LEU A 63 4.67 -14.97 -18.37
CA LEU A 63 4.40 -16.16 -19.18
C LEU A 63 5.45 -16.36 -20.28
N SER A 64 5.95 -15.28 -20.88
CA SER A 64 7.03 -15.35 -21.88
C SER A 64 8.36 -15.77 -21.27
N LEU A 65 8.65 -15.31 -20.04
CA LEU A 65 9.90 -15.60 -19.36
C LEU A 65 9.88 -16.94 -18.62
N ALA A 66 8.70 -17.44 -18.23
CA ALA A 66 8.49 -18.69 -17.51
C ALA A 66 9.29 -19.89 -18.05
N PRO A 67 9.25 -20.24 -19.36
CA PRO A 67 10.01 -21.38 -19.88
C PRO A 67 11.53 -21.20 -19.81
N HIS A 68 12.02 -19.98 -19.65
CA HIS A 68 13.45 -19.65 -19.60
C HIS A 68 13.95 -19.41 -18.16
N LEU A 69 13.06 -19.36 -17.16
CA LEU A 69 13.40 -18.99 -15.79
C LEU A 69 14.46 -19.91 -15.17
N GLU A 70 14.37 -21.22 -15.37
CA GLU A 70 15.33 -22.18 -14.80
C GLU A 70 16.76 -21.93 -15.29
N HIS A 71 16.93 -21.69 -16.60
CA HIS A 71 18.24 -21.35 -17.18
C HIS A 71 18.76 -19.98 -16.75
N LEU A 72 17.86 -19.02 -16.56
CA LEU A 72 18.22 -17.67 -16.10
C LEU A 72 18.67 -17.69 -14.63
N LEU A 73 17.94 -18.40 -13.77
CA LEU A 73 18.24 -18.49 -12.33
C LEU A 73 19.44 -19.40 -12.03
N ALA A 74 19.78 -20.34 -12.90
CA ALA A 74 21.02 -21.11 -12.81
C ALA A 74 22.28 -20.22 -12.93
N ARG A 75 22.16 -18.98 -13.43
CA ARG A 75 23.28 -18.04 -13.51
C ARG A 75 23.50 -17.35 -12.16
N PRO A 76 24.64 -17.57 -11.49
CA PRO A 76 24.88 -17.03 -10.15
C PRO A 76 24.96 -15.49 -10.10
N GLY A 77 25.22 -14.82 -11.22
CA GLY A 77 25.15 -13.37 -11.31
C GLY A 77 23.72 -12.83 -11.21
N LEU A 78 22.77 -13.48 -11.89
CA LEU A 78 21.37 -13.06 -11.91
C LEU A 78 20.68 -13.36 -10.57
N ALA A 79 20.93 -14.54 -10.00
CA ALA A 79 20.42 -14.89 -8.66
C ALA A 79 20.85 -13.87 -7.59
N ARG A 80 22.12 -13.45 -7.61
CA ARG A 80 22.63 -12.40 -6.71
C ARG A 80 21.99 -11.03 -6.98
N ALA A 81 21.78 -10.66 -8.25
CA ALA A 81 21.08 -9.43 -8.59
C ALA A 81 19.65 -9.41 -8.04
N LEU A 82 18.91 -10.52 -8.14
CA LEU A 82 17.56 -10.66 -7.58
C LEU A 82 17.55 -10.54 -6.05
N GLN A 83 18.53 -11.15 -5.36
CA GLN A 83 18.70 -10.95 -3.92
C GLN A 83 18.97 -9.48 -3.56
N GLY A 84 19.77 -8.79 -4.39
CA GLY A 84 20.01 -7.35 -4.26
C GLY A 84 18.73 -6.53 -4.39
N VAL A 85 17.85 -6.88 -5.33
CA VAL A 85 16.52 -6.26 -5.46
C VAL A 85 15.67 -6.51 -4.22
N THR A 86 15.62 -7.74 -3.68
CA THR A 86 14.91 -8.04 -2.43
C THR A 86 15.44 -7.21 -1.26
N ALA A 87 16.76 -7.11 -1.11
CA ALA A 87 17.39 -6.29 -0.08
C ALA A 87 17.06 -4.78 -0.25
N ALA A 88 17.06 -4.28 -1.48
CA ALA A 88 16.68 -2.89 -1.77
C ALA A 88 15.20 -2.63 -1.40
N VAL A 89 14.29 -3.55 -1.71
CA VAL A 89 12.87 -3.44 -1.33
C VAL A 89 12.69 -3.40 0.18
N VAL A 90 13.39 -4.28 0.93
CA VAL A 90 13.38 -4.24 2.41
C VAL A 90 13.93 -2.91 2.93
N GLY A 91 14.99 -2.39 2.31
CA GLY A 91 15.54 -1.08 2.64
C GLY A 91 14.55 0.07 2.42
N VAL A 92 13.81 0.05 1.30
CA VAL A 92 12.74 1.03 1.02
C VAL A 92 11.62 0.92 2.05
N MET A 93 11.18 -0.29 2.40
CA MET A 93 10.16 -0.51 3.44
C MET A 93 10.62 0.02 4.80
N ALA A 94 11.86 -0.26 5.19
CA ALA A 94 12.44 0.25 6.43
C ALA A 94 12.56 1.79 6.42
N GLY A 95 12.96 2.38 5.29
CA GLY A 95 13.05 3.83 5.12
C GLY A 95 11.70 4.52 5.28
N LEU A 96 10.65 4.00 4.63
CA LEU A 96 9.28 4.48 4.78
C LEU A 96 8.76 4.29 6.20
N GLY A 97 9.02 3.12 6.81
CA GLY A 97 8.66 2.84 8.19
C GLY A 97 9.29 3.82 9.17
N LEU A 98 10.58 4.14 8.98
CA LEU A 98 11.28 5.13 9.80
C LEU A 98 10.72 6.54 9.59
N TRP A 99 10.41 6.92 8.35
CA TRP A 99 9.77 8.20 8.06
C TRP A 99 8.41 8.33 8.75
N PHE A 100 7.56 7.31 8.71
CA PHE A 100 6.29 7.32 9.44
C PHE A 100 6.52 7.34 10.96
N ALA A 101 7.43 6.52 11.46
CA ALA A 101 7.73 6.45 12.89
C ALA A 101 8.17 7.82 13.43
N THR A 102 9.00 8.57 12.71
CA THR A 102 9.40 9.92 13.15
C THR A 102 8.22 10.89 13.15
N HIS A 103 7.37 10.90 12.13
CA HIS A 103 6.22 11.81 12.07
C HIS A 103 5.11 11.47 13.07
N VAL A 104 4.97 10.19 13.44
CA VAL A 104 3.96 9.72 14.39
C VAL A 104 4.44 9.80 15.84
N LEU A 105 5.70 9.44 16.11
CA LEU A 105 6.25 9.43 17.46
C LEU A 105 6.78 10.79 17.90
N LEU A 106 7.21 11.64 16.95
CA LEU A 106 7.77 12.97 17.22
C LEU A 106 7.04 14.06 16.43
N PRO A 107 5.71 14.23 16.61
CA PRO A 107 4.99 15.35 16.01
C PRO A 107 5.63 16.68 16.41
N GLU A 108 6.01 17.49 15.42
CA GLU A 108 6.72 18.77 15.62
C GLU A 108 8.03 18.66 16.44
N GLY A 109 8.63 17.47 16.47
CA GLY A 109 9.85 17.19 17.24
C GLY A 109 9.62 16.89 18.72
N GLN A 110 8.36 16.84 19.19
CA GLN A 110 8.02 16.48 20.57
C GLN A 110 7.56 15.03 20.68
N PRO A 111 8.05 14.25 21.66
CA PRO A 111 7.69 12.84 21.78
C PRO A 111 6.23 12.67 22.21
N ASP A 112 5.45 11.95 21.41
CA ASP A 112 4.09 11.53 21.75
C ASP A 112 4.12 10.17 22.48
N LEU A 113 4.04 10.21 23.81
CA LEU A 113 4.08 9.03 24.67
C LEU A 113 2.93 8.05 24.41
N PHE A 114 1.77 8.55 24.00
CA PHE A 114 0.61 7.71 23.72
C PHE A 114 0.78 6.98 22.39
N ALA A 115 1.27 7.67 21.35
CA ALA A 115 1.61 7.04 20.08
C ALA A 115 2.72 5.99 20.26
N ALA A 116 3.73 6.29 21.09
CA ALA A 116 4.78 5.33 21.45
C ALA A 116 4.23 4.10 22.19
N ALA A 117 3.31 4.29 23.13
CA ALA A 117 2.67 3.18 23.84
C ALA A 117 1.87 2.27 22.91
N ILE A 118 1.09 2.84 21.98
CA ILE A 118 0.36 2.07 20.96
C ILE A 118 1.33 1.32 20.05
N ALA A 119 2.41 1.95 19.59
CA ALA A 119 3.40 1.32 18.72
C ALA A 119 4.07 0.11 19.39
N LEU A 120 4.48 0.25 20.66
CA LEU A 120 5.07 -0.84 21.44
C LEU A 120 4.06 -1.97 21.70
N ALA A 121 2.82 -1.62 22.06
CA ALA A 121 1.76 -2.59 22.24
C ALA A 121 1.51 -3.37 20.93
N ALA A 122 1.40 -2.67 19.80
CA ALA A 122 1.20 -3.29 18.50
C ALA A 122 2.34 -4.26 18.15
N LEU A 123 3.61 -3.86 18.36
CA LEU A 123 4.76 -4.72 18.11
C LEU A 123 4.73 -6.01 18.95
N ALA A 124 4.27 -5.93 20.20
CA ALA A 124 4.16 -7.08 21.10
C ALA A 124 2.94 -7.98 20.83
N LEU A 125 1.84 -7.40 20.32
CA LEU A 125 0.57 -8.09 20.13
C LEU A 125 0.43 -8.70 18.73
N VAL A 126 1.04 -8.13 17.68
CA VAL A 126 0.94 -8.64 16.30
C VAL A 126 1.35 -10.11 16.18
N PRO A 127 2.47 -10.58 16.75
CA PRO A 127 2.87 -11.99 16.65
C PRO A 127 1.92 -12.95 17.38
N ARG A 128 1.10 -12.45 18.32
CA ARG A 128 0.22 -13.25 19.18
C ARG A 128 -1.22 -13.27 18.71
N LEU A 129 -1.74 -12.11 18.29
CA LEU A 129 -3.15 -11.91 17.95
C LEU A 129 -3.38 -11.76 16.43
N GLY A 130 -2.32 -11.62 15.65
CA GLY A 130 -2.41 -11.30 14.22
C GLY A 130 -2.67 -9.80 13.99
N LEU A 131 -2.59 -9.39 12.72
CA LEU A 131 -2.62 -7.98 12.32
C LEU A 131 -3.99 -7.32 12.55
N LEU A 132 -5.08 -7.99 12.11
CA LEU A 132 -6.42 -7.38 12.10
C LEU A 132 -6.93 -6.99 13.50
N PRO A 133 -6.83 -7.84 14.54
CA PRO A 133 -7.28 -7.45 15.88
C PRO A 133 -6.46 -6.32 16.49
N VAL A 134 -5.15 -6.30 16.22
CA VAL A 134 -4.26 -5.25 16.71
C VAL A 134 -4.56 -3.90 16.07
N LEU A 135 -4.84 -3.88 14.76
CA LEU A 135 -5.29 -2.67 14.07
C LEU A 135 -6.62 -2.16 14.66
N GLY A 136 -7.56 -3.05 14.94
CA GLY A 136 -8.82 -2.70 15.59
C GLY A 136 -8.62 -2.06 16.98
N LEU A 137 -7.77 -2.65 17.81
CA LEU A 137 -7.44 -2.11 19.14
C LEU A 137 -6.74 -0.74 19.06
N ALA A 138 -5.79 -0.58 18.14
CA ALA A 138 -5.10 0.69 17.92
C ALA A 138 -6.07 1.79 17.44
N MET A 139 -7.00 1.44 16.55
CA MET A 139 -8.05 2.35 16.09
C MET A 139 -8.96 2.80 17.24
N LEU A 140 -9.42 1.86 18.08
CA LEU A 140 -10.23 2.18 19.25
C LEU A 140 -9.50 3.09 20.24
N ALA A 141 -8.21 2.82 20.50
CA ALA A 141 -7.39 3.68 21.34
C ALA A 141 -7.27 5.10 20.75
N GLY A 142 -7.00 5.21 19.45
CA GLY A 142 -6.94 6.50 18.75
C GLY A 142 -8.24 7.30 18.82
N LEU A 143 -9.38 6.64 18.59
CA LEU A 143 -10.71 7.25 18.71
C LEU A 143 -11.00 7.73 20.14
N ALA A 144 -10.62 6.94 21.15
CA ALA A 144 -10.78 7.32 22.55
C ALA A 144 -9.98 8.60 22.85
N ARG A 145 -8.72 8.70 22.38
CA ARG A 145 -7.93 9.93 22.53
C ARG A 145 -8.56 11.12 21.81
N TRP A 146 -9.05 10.92 20.59
CA TRP A 146 -9.72 11.99 19.83
C TRP A 146 -10.94 12.54 20.58
N SER A 147 -11.76 11.67 21.17
CA SER A 147 -12.96 12.06 21.93
C SER A 147 -12.67 12.82 23.24
N VAL A 148 -11.45 12.73 23.75
CA VAL A 148 -11.00 13.41 24.98
C VAL A 148 -10.28 14.73 24.66
N GLY A 149 -9.74 14.86 23.45
CA GLY A 149 -8.99 16.03 22.98
C GLY A 149 -9.78 17.00 22.09
N ALA A 150 -11.02 16.67 21.74
CA ALA A 150 -11.99 17.55 21.05
C ALA A 150 -12.95 18.19 22.07
#